data_AF-A0A1S6EUT7-F1
#
_entry.id   AF-A0A1S6EUT7-F1
#
_cell.length_a   1.000
_cell.length_b   1.000
_cell.length_c   1.000
_cell.angle_alpha   90.00
_cell.angle_beta   90.00
_cell.angle_gamma   90.00
#
_symmetry.space_group_name_H-M   'P 1'
#
loop_
_entity.id
_entity.type
_entity.pdbx_description
1 polymer ?
#
loop_
_entity_poly.entity_id
_entity_poly.type
_entity_poly.pdbx_seq_one_letter_code
_entity_poly.pdbx_strand_id
1 'polypeptide(L)' 'MNDADRIQALLDLVDPDRPPTEGRGRELTVLGLAAPTPKGGYRPTTAGWSLLGEKGRAFRLNTE' A
#
# COMPACT_ATOMS: atom_id res chain seq x y z
N MET A 1 2.92 3.54 -12.78
CA MET A 1 2.15 3.00 -11.64
C MET A 1 0.98 3.93 -11.36
N ASN A 2 -0.24 3.48 -11.64
CA ASN A 2 -1.46 4.23 -11.38
C ASN A 2 -1.90 4.05 -9.90
N ASP A 3 -2.96 4.72 -9.47
CA ASP A 3 -3.44 4.61 -8.09
C ASP A 3 -3.98 3.22 -7.72
N ALA A 4 -4.54 2.47 -8.66
CA ALA A 4 -4.94 1.08 -8.42
C ALA A 4 -3.73 0.18 -8.19
N ASP A 5 -2.65 0.34 -8.98
CA ASP A 5 -1.39 -0.37 -8.80
C ASP A 5 -0.76 -0.04 -7.44
N ARG A 6 -0.79 1.25 -7.03
CA ARG A 6 -0.31 1.70 -5.72
C ARG A 6 -1.03 1.01 -4.58
N ILE A 7 -2.34 0.87 -4.70
CA ILE A 7 -3.14 0.21 -3.68
C ILE A 7 -2.87 -1.28 -3.64
N GLN A 8 -2.83 -1.97 -4.78
CA GLN A 8 -2.49 -3.40 -4.80
C GLN A 8 -1.10 -3.63 -4.21
N ALA A 9 -0.13 -2.81 -4.58
CA ALA A 9 1.23 -2.86 -4.02
C ALA A 9 1.25 -2.65 -2.49
N LEU A 10 0.46 -1.70 -1.97
CA LEU A 10 0.37 -1.45 -0.53
C LEU A 10 -0.35 -2.59 0.20
N LEU A 11 -1.35 -3.20 -0.43
CA LEU A 11 -2.04 -4.38 0.10
C LEU A 11 -1.10 -5.58 0.18
N ASP A 12 -0.29 -5.83 -0.85
CA ASP A 12 0.73 -6.89 -0.84
C ASP A 12 1.76 -6.75 0.29
N LEU A 13 1.96 -5.53 0.84
CA LEU A 13 2.87 -5.30 1.98
C LEU A 13 2.23 -5.59 3.34
N VAL A 14 0.91 -5.50 3.46
CA VAL A 14 0.20 -5.58 4.76
C VAL A 14 -0.63 -6.84 4.91
N ASP A 15 -0.98 -7.47 3.79
CA ASP A 15 -1.78 -8.68 3.71
C ASP A 15 -0.85 -9.89 3.56
N PRO A 16 -0.65 -10.68 4.62
CA PRO A 16 0.26 -11.83 4.60
C PRO A 16 -0.24 -12.99 3.73
N ASP A 17 -1.53 -13.01 3.37
CA ASP A 17 -2.13 -14.00 2.47
C ASP A 17 -1.85 -13.68 0.99
N ARG A 18 -1.30 -12.49 0.69
CA ARG A 18 -0.93 -12.12 -0.67
C ARG A 18 0.49 -12.56 -1.02
N PRO A 19 0.71 -13.00 -2.27
CA PRO A 19 2.06 -13.29 -2.73
C PRO A 19 2.91 -12.01 -2.66
N PRO A 20 4.10 -12.07 -2.06
CA PRO A 20 4.98 -10.92 -2.00
C PRO A 20 5.41 -10.56 -3.42
N THR A 21 5.07 -9.35 -3.87
CA THR A 21 5.53 -8.90 -5.18
C THR A 21 6.90 -8.25 -5.06
N GLU A 22 7.91 -8.90 -5.65
CA GLU A 22 9.27 -8.37 -5.69
C GLU A 22 9.33 -7.00 -6.38
N GLY A 23 10.10 -6.07 -5.81
CA GLY A 23 10.34 -4.73 -6.37
C GLY A 23 9.31 -3.64 -6.00
N ARG A 24 8.05 -3.99 -5.72
CA ARG A 24 6.99 -3.00 -5.45
C ARG A 24 7.25 -2.13 -4.22
N GLY A 25 7.87 -2.68 -3.18
CA GLY A 25 8.22 -1.92 -1.98
C GLY A 25 9.23 -0.80 -2.23
N ARG A 26 10.16 -0.98 -3.17
CA ARG A 26 11.12 0.06 -3.56
C ARG A 26 10.43 1.20 -4.31
N GLU A 27 9.53 0.87 -5.23
CA GLU A 27 8.73 1.87 -5.96
C GLU A 27 7.83 2.67 -5.01
N LEU A 28 7.17 2.02 -4.06
CA LEU A 28 6.39 2.69 -3.03
C LEU A 28 7.23 3.59 -2.12
N THR A 29 8.50 3.24 -1.90
CA THR A 29 9.43 4.10 -1.15
C THR A 29 9.77 5.38 -1.92
N VAL A 30 9.99 5.29 -3.24
CA VAL A 30 10.20 6.47 -4.11
C VAL A 30 8.98 7.41 -4.08
N LEU A 31 7.78 6.83 -4.00
CA LEU A 31 6.53 7.58 -3.91
C LEU A 31 6.22 8.11 -2.49
N GLY A 32 7.06 7.81 -1.49
CA GLY A 32 6.83 8.18 -0.09
C GLY A 32 5.67 7.41 0.57
N LEU A 33 5.16 6.37 -0.07
CA LEU A 33 4.01 5.57 0.38
C LEU A 33 4.43 4.37 1.25
N ALA A 34 5.68 3.92 1.14
CA ALA A 34 6.26 2.89 1.99
C ALA A 34 7.66 3.30 2.49
N ALA A 35 8.13 2.62 3.53
CA ALA A 35 9.48 2.77 4.06
C ALA A 35 10.09 1.38 4.30
N PRO A 36 11.40 1.22 4.05
CA PRO A 36 12.10 -0.01 4.38
C PRO A 36 12.10 -0.24 5.90
N THR A 37 12.06 -1.50 6.29
CA THR A 37 12.12 -1.96 7.68
C THR A 37 13.49 -2.59 7.97
N PRO A 38 13.97 -2.54 9.23
CA PRO A 38 15.27 -3.12 9.59
C PRO A 38 15.37 -4.63 9.37
N LYS A 39 14.24 -5.33 9.25
CA LYS A 39 14.16 -6.80 9.09
C LYS A 39 14.11 -7.25 7.62
N GLY A 40 14.32 -6.36 6.66
CA GLY A 40 14.38 -6.73 5.24
C GLY A 40 13.03 -6.80 4.53
N GLY A 41 12.14 -5.85 4.80
CA GLY A 41 10.85 -5.70 4.12
C GLY A 41 10.40 -4.24 4.05
N TYR A 42 9.18 -3.97 3.61
CA TYR A 42 8.63 -2.61 3.52
C TYR A 42 7.35 -2.50 4.33
N ARG A 43 7.13 -1.33 4.93
CA ARG A 43 5.86 -1.00 5.61
C ARG A 43 5.26 0.27 5.02
N PRO A 44 3.93 0.40 4.93
CA PRO A 44 3.32 1.65 4.53
C PRO A 44 3.69 2.80 5.47
N THR A 45 3.90 3.99 4.92
CA THR A 45 3.98 5.25 5.68
C THR A 45 2.58 5.73 6.02
N THR A 46 2.47 6.81 6.79
CA THR A 46 1.19 7.49 7.03
C THR A 46 0.45 7.81 5.73
N ALA A 47 1.17 8.25 4.69
CA ALA A 47 0.58 8.53 3.38
C ALA A 47 0.07 7.26 2.68
N GLY A 48 0.82 6.15 2.76
CA GLY A 48 0.37 4.84 2.26
C GLY A 48 -0.89 4.35 2.97
N TRP A 49 -0.96 4.49 4.29
CA TRP A 49 -2.15 4.16 5.07
C TRP A 49 -3.35 5.07 4.73
N SER A 50 -3.12 6.37 4.52
CA SER A 50 -4.17 7.29 4.06
C SER A 50 -4.71 6.89 2.68
N LEU A 51 -3.85 6.51 1.74
CA LEU A 51 -4.27 6.07 0.40
C LEU A 51 -5.11 4.78 0.46
N LEU A 52 -4.70 3.81 1.30
CA LEU A 52 -5.50 2.62 1.58
C LEU A 52 -6.85 2.97 2.21
N GLY A 53 -6.84 3.87 3.19
CA GLY A 53 -8.03 4.30 3.93
C GLY A 53 -9.01 5.15 3.13
N GLU A 54 -8.54 5.98 2.19
CA GLU A 54 -9.37 6.83 1.34
C GLU A 54 -10.30 5.98 0.46
N LYS A 55 -9.81 4.86 -0.08
CA LYS A 55 -10.67 3.93 -0.82
C LYS A 55 -11.58 3.10 0.09
N GLY A 56 -11.13 2.74 1.29
CA GLY A 56 -12.00 2.13 2.30
C GLY A 56 -13.15 3.05 2.74
N ARG A 57 -12.92 4.36 2.79
CA ARG A 57 -13.96 5.38 3.01
C ARG A 57 -14.86 5.55 1.79
N ALA A 58 -14.30 5.58 0.58
CA ALA A 58 -15.09 5.62 -0.65
C ALA A 58 -16.01 4.40 -0.79
N PHE A 59 -15.58 3.22 -0.32
CA PHE A 59 -16.43 2.03 -0.24
C PHE A 59 -17.60 2.22 0.75
N ARG A 60 -17.36 2.90 1.87
CA ARG A 60 -18.38 3.15 2.91
C ARG A 60 -19.39 4.24 2.53
N LEU A 61 -19.06 5.11 1.57
CA LEU A 61 -19.95 6.19 1.11
C LEU A 61 -20.92 5.79 -0.01
N ASN A 62 -20.77 4.59 -0.61
CA ASN A 62 -21.68 4.07 -1.64
C ASN A 62 -22.70 3.06 -1.08
N THR A 63 -23.03 3.16 0.21
CA THR A 63 -24.19 2.47 0.81
C THR A 63 -25.18 3.54 1.25
N GLU A 64 -25.86 4.14 0.29
CA GLU A 64 -27.10 4.91 0.46
C GLU A 64 -28.03 4.61 -0.71
#